data_AF-A0A1W1XWA1-F1
#
_entry.id   AF-A0A1W1XWA1-F1
#
_cell.length_a   1.000
_cell.length_b   1.000
_cell.length_c   1.000
_cell.angle_alpha   90.00
_cell.angle_beta   90.00
_cell.angle_gamma   90.00
#
_symmetry.space_group_name_H-M   'P 1'
#
loop_
_entity.id
_entity.type
_entity.pdbx_description
1 polymer ?
#
loop_
_entity_poly.entity_id
_entity_poly.type
_entity_poly.pdbx_seq_one_letter_code
_entity_poly.pdbx_strand_id
1 'polypeptide(L)' 'MKKQFALLVLLLCGVVTNAFALEARYYELSNYTQVDGPSYCEAVWPGSHYFGVRMGFNGNYFLACQK' A
#
# COMPACT_ATOMS: atom_id res chain seq x y z
N MET A 1 18.34 -29.33 34.45
CA MET A 1 17.44 -29.10 33.28
C MET A 1 16.89 -27.67 33.34
N LYS A 2 17.66 -26.64 32.95
CA LYS A 2 17.20 -25.22 32.94
C LYS A 2 17.62 -24.44 31.69
N LYS A 3 18.43 -25.04 30.81
CA LYS A 3 19.03 -24.36 29.65
C LYS A 3 18.14 -24.38 28.39
N GLN A 4 17.07 -25.18 28.37
CA GLN A 4 16.21 -25.33 27.20
C GLN A 4 15.11 -24.25 27.09
N PHE A 5 14.77 -23.58 28.20
CA PHE A 5 13.76 -22.52 28.17
C PHE A 5 14.26 -21.21 27.54
N ALA A 6 15.55 -20.88 27.69
CA ALA A 6 16.10 -19.64 27.13
C ALA A 6 16.16 -19.65 25.59
N LEU A 7 16.39 -20.82 24.99
CA LEU A 7 16.41 -21.00 23.53
C LEU A 7 15.03 -20.84 22.90
N LEU A 8 13.98 -21.29 23.57
CA LEU A 8 12.60 -21.19 23.08
C LEU A 8 12.11 -19.73 23.05
N VAL A 9 12.49 -18.94 24.07
CA VAL A 9 12.11 -17.52 24.17
C VAL A 9 12.81 -16.68 23.09
N LEU A 10 14.09 -16.95 22.80
CA LEU A 10 14.83 -16.25 21.74
C LEU A 10 14.27 -16.51 20.33
N LEU A 11 13.72 -17.71 20.08
CA LEU A 11 13.09 -18.06 18.80
C LEU A 11 11.76 -17.32 18.57
N LEU A 12 11.02 -16.97 19.63
CA LEU A 12 9.74 -16.28 19.55
C LEU A 12 9.87 -14.76 19.30
N CYS A 13 11.03 -14.16 19.58
CA CYS A 13 11.29 -12.74 19.31
C CYS A 13 11.90 -12.47 17.93
N GLY A 14 12.22 -13.52 17.15
CA GLY A 14 12.94 -13.39 15.87
C GLY A 14 12.06 -13.06 14.66
N VAL A 15 10.74 -12.98 14.81
CA VAL A 15 9.84 -12.68 13.71
C VAL A 15 9.62 -11.17 13.63
N VAL A 16 10.69 -10.41 13.32
CA VAL A 16 10.50 -9.09 12.73
C VAL A 16 10.01 -9.37 11.31
N THR A 17 8.70 -9.46 11.16
CA THR A 17 8.05 -9.48 9.87
C THR A 17 8.54 -8.25 9.11
N ASN A 18 9.10 -8.46 7.91
CA ASN A 18 9.42 -7.38 7.01
C ASN A 18 8.11 -6.65 6.66
N ALA A 19 7.76 -5.64 7.47
CA ALA A 19 6.65 -4.75 7.21
C ALA A 19 7.12 -3.77 6.13
N PHE A 20 7.07 -4.22 4.87
CA PHE A 20 7.03 -3.28 3.76
C PHE A 20 5.73 -2.50 3.94
N ALA A 21 5.85 -1.29 4.49
CA ALA A 21 4.73 -0.39 4.67
C ALA A 21 4.29 0.06 3.30
N LEU A 22 3.31 -0.66 2.78
CA LEU A 22 2.68 -0.34 1.53
C LEU A 22 1.97 1.01 1.66
N GLU A 23 2.51 2.04 1.02
CA GLU A 23 1.93 3.38 1.07
C GLU A 23 0.93 3.51 -0.08
N ALA A 24 -0.34 3.77 0.25
CA ALA A 24 -1.38 4.01 -0.74
C ALA A 24 -1.84 5.47 -0.67
N ARG A 25 -1.89 6.14 -1.82
CA ARG A 25 -2.40 7.50 -1.98
C ARG A 25 -3.60 7.50 -2.92
N TYR A 26 -4.59 8.32 -2.58
CA TYR A 26 -5.83 8.44 -3.34
C TYR A 26 -5.93 9.85 -3.92
N TYR A 27 -6.12 9.92 -5.23
CA TYR A 27 -6.24 11.18 -5.96
C TYR A 27 -7.65 11.29 -6.52
N GLU A 28 -8.35 12.35 -6.17
CA GLU A 28 -9.68 12.62 -6.71
C GLU A 28 -9.59 12.96 -8.20
N LEU A 29 -10.44 12.30 -9.00
CA LEU A 29 -10.55 12.52 -10.43
C LEU A 29 -11.82 13.32 -10.71
N SER A 30 -11.64 14.54 -11.21
CA SER A 30 -12.76 15.39 -11.64
C SER A 30 -13.49 14.82 -12.88
N ASN A 31 -12.84 13.94 -13.65
CA ASN A 31 -13.45 13.25 -14.79
C ASN A 31 -12.83 11.86 -15.00
N TYR A 32 -13.48 10.81 -14.49
CA TYR A 32 -12.97 9.44 -14.50
C TYR A 32 -12.82 8.84 -15.91
N THR A 33 -13.61 9.31 -16.88
CA THR A 33 -13.74 8.64 -18.19
C THR A 33 -12.50 8.67 -19.10
N GLN A 34 -11.45 9.42 -18.74
CA GLN A 34 -10.29 9.65 -19.62
C GLN A 34 -8.93 9.42 -18.95
N VAL A 35 -8.88 8.95 -17.70
CA VAL A 35 -7.60 8.88 -16.96
C VAL A 35 -6.96 7.50 -17.14
N ASP A 36 -5.84 7.46 -17.84
CA ASP A 36 -4.97 6.29 -17.87
C ASP A 36 -4.26 6.14 -16.51
N GLY A 37 -4.70 5.18 -15.70
CA GLY A 37 -4.29 5.04 -14.31
C GLY A 37 -2.78 4.85 -14.08
N PRO A 38 -2.08 3.97 -14.83
CA PRO A 38 -0.63 3.82 -14.72
C PRO A 38 0.14 5.10 -15.01
N SER A 39 -0.12 5.75 -16.14
CA SER A 39 0.56 7.00 -16.51
C SER A 39 0.25 8.13 -15.52
N TYR A 40 -0.97 8.19 -15.00
CA TYR A 40 -1.35 9.17 -13.98
C TYR A 40 -0.59 8.96 -12.68
N CYS A 41 -0.53 7.73 -12.14
CA CYS A 41 0.21 7.45 -10.90
C CYS A 41 1.70 7.78 -11.02
N GLU A 42 2.32 7.45 -12.15
CA GLU A 42 3.72 7.80 -12.39
C GLU A 42 3.92 9.31 -12.50
N ALA A 43 2.96 10.05 -13.07
CA ALA A 43 3.03 11.51 -13.18
C ALA A 43 2.84 12.22 -11.83
N VAL A 44 1.87 11.82 -11.01
CA VAL A 44 1.54 12.51 -9.73
C VAL A 44 2.37 12.00 -8.55
N TRP A 45 2.87 10.77 -8.62
CA TRP A 45 3.68 10.17 -7.58
C TRP A 45 4.72 9.20 -8.18
N PRO A 46 5.83 9.71 -8.72
CA PRO A 46 6.81 8.93 -9.49
C PRO A 46 7.35 7.71 -8.76
N GLY A 47 7.40 6.56 -9.44
CA GLY A 47 7.73 5.26 -8.85
C GLY A 47 6.56 4.59 -8.11
N SER A 48 5.34 5.14 -8.20
CA SER A 48 4.12 4.46 -7.74
C SER A 48 3.49 3.71 -8.88
N HIS A 49 2.74 2.66 -8.55
CA HIS A 49 1.98 1.90 -9.52
C HIS A 49 0.48 2.08 -9.30
N TYR A 50 -0.26 1.94 -10.38
CA TYR A 50 -1.71 1.93 -10.33
C TYR A 50 -2.22 0.74 -9.51
N PHE A 51 -3.05 1.02 -8.51
CA PHE A 51 -3.60 0.03 -7.58
C PHE A 51 -5.13 -0.13 -7.73
N GLY A 52 -5.80 0.75 -8.46
CA GLY A 52 -7.22 0.65 -8.73
C GLY A 52 -7.92 1.99 -8.63
N VAL A 53 -9.25 1.95 -8.75
CA VAL A 53 -10.12 3.11 -8.58
C VAL A 53 -11.19 2.76 -7.55
N ARG A 54 -11.50 3.72 -6.68
CA ARG A 54 -12.61 3.62 -5.73
C ARG A 54 -13.60 4.74 -5.99
N MET A 55 -14.88 4.40 -6.00
CA MET A 55 -15.94 5.41 -6.01
C MET A 55 -16.13 5.92 -4.58
N GLY A 56 -16.05 7.24 -4.40
CA GLY A 56 -16.36 7.92 -3.15
C GLY A 56 -17.81 8.35 -3.06
N PHE A 57 -18.09 9.23 -2.09
CA PHE A 57 -19.42 9.81 -1.94
C PHE A 57 -19.69 10.83 -3.05
N ASN A 58 -20.97 11.00 -3.41
CA ASN A 58 -21.43 11.99 -4.40
C ASN A 58 -20.92 11.81 -5.84
N GLY A 59 -20.56 10.58 -6.24
CA GLY A 59 -20.16 10.26 -7.61
C GLY A 59 -18.71 10.61 -7.95
N ASN A 60 -17.90 11.02 -6.97
CA ASN A 60 -16.48 11.27 -7.15
C ASN A 60 -15.73 9.94 -7.28
N TYR A 61 -14.73 9.90 -8.15
CA TYR A 61 -13.84 8.74 -8.30
C TYR A 61 -12.47 9.09 -7.77
N PHE A 62 -11.87 8.15 -7.04
CA PHE A 62 -10.55 8.28 -6.46
C PHE A 62 -9.64 7.23 -7.09
N LEU A 63 -8.58 7.68 -7.73
CA LEU A 63 -7.56 6.81 -8.27
C LEU A 63 -6.53 6.48 -7.20
N ALA A 64 -6.31 5.19 -6.98
CA ALA A 64 -5.38 4.69 -5.97
C ALA A 64 -4.02 4.38 -6.62
N CYS A 65 -2.98 4.99 -6.07
CA CYS A 65 -1.59 4.73 -6.41
C CYS A 65 -0.89 4.11 -5.18
N GLN A 66 0.06 3.21 -5.41
CA GLN A 66 0.71 2.41 -4.37
C GLN A 66 2.23 2.39 -4.54
N LYS A 67 2.97 2.39 -3.43
CA LYS A 67 4.42 2.17 -3.35
C LYS A 67 4.76 1.16 -2.27
#